data_AF-T1AI48-F1
#
_entry.id   AF-T1AI48-F1
#
_cell.length_a   1.000
_cell.length_b   1.000
_cell.length_c   1.000
_cell.angle_alpha   90.00
_cell.angle_beta   90.00
_cell.angle_gamma   90.00
#
_symmetry.space_group_name_H-M   'P 1'
#
loop_
_entity.id
_entity.type
_entity.pdbx_description
1 polymer ?
#
loop_
_entity_poly.entity_id
_entity_poly.type
_entity_poly.pdbx_seq_one_letter_code
_entity_poly.pdbx_strand_id
1 'polypeptide(L)'
;SDIASGVSFEKRKGFFEMLDEIINNKVEKVIVTYKDRLSRVGFELFSYLFRKYRTEIVVISEVGSTELDSGEVFEDIASMLHYYSIKMYSKRRNHSIEVGYEG
;
A
#
# COMPACT_ATOMS: atom_id res chain seq x y z
N SER A 1 -1.49 15.98 2.46
CA SER A 1 -0.29 15.32 3.00
C SER A 1 -0.48 13.82 2.83
N ASP A 2 0.34 13.16 2.02
CA ASP A 2 0.28 11.70 1.80
C ASP A 2 0.94 10.95 2.98
N ILE A 3 0.51 11.27 4.20
CA ILE A 3 0.88 10.53 5.41
C ILE A 3 -0.11 9.38 5.51
N ALA A 4 0.26 8.23 4.96
CA ALA A 4 -0.58 7.05 4.94
C ALA A 4 0.27 5.78 5.10
N SER A 5 -0.42 4.67 5.31
CA SER A 5 0.13 3.33 5.39
C SER A 5 1.19 3.05 4.30
N GLY A 6 2.28 2.40 4.70
CA GLY A 6 3.33 1.95 3.79
C GLY A 6 2.93 0.69 3.01
N VAL A 7 1.82 0.05 3.38
CA VAL A 7 1.29 -1.17 2.76
C VAL A 7 -0.04 -0.97 2.03
N SER A 8 -0.73 0.16 2.23
CA SER A 8 -1.97 0.51 1.54
C SER A 8 -1.88 1.86 0.84
N PHE A 9 -2.28 1.88 -0.44
CA PHE A 9 -2.16 3.06 -1.31
C PHE A 9 -3.47 3.79 -1.54
N GLU A 10 -4.62 3.19 -1.20
CA GLU A 10 -5.95 3.71 -1.57
C GLU A 10 -6.18 5.18 -1.18
N LYS A 11 -5.58 5.62 -0.07
CA LYS A 11 -5.70 6.99 0.44
C LYS A 11 -4.59 7.94 -0.02
N ARG A 12 -3.57 7.45 -0.74
CA ARG A 12 -2.41 8.21 -1.20
C ARG A 12 -2.68 8.81 -2.58
N LYS A 13 -3.44 9.90 -2.61
CA LYS A 13 -3.84 10.54 -3.88
C LYS A 13 -2.63 11.05 -4.67
N GLY A 14 -1.65 11.64 -3.98
CA GLY A 14 -0.42 12.13 -4.63
C GLY A 14 0.42 10.99 -5.21
N PHE A 15 0.41 9.81 -4.61
CA PHE A 15 1.02 8.62 -5.19
C PHE A 15 0.40 8.24 -6.55
N PHE A 16 -0.93 8.25 -6.67
CA PHE A 16 -1.60 7.92 -7.94
C PHE A 16 -1.42 9.02 -8.99
N GLU A 17 -1.46 10.29 -8.60
CA GLU A 17 -1.13 11.40 -9.51
C GLU A 17 0.30 11.26 -10.06
N MET A 18 1.27 10.95 -9.20
CA MET A 18 2.64 10.65 -9.62
C MET A 18 2.69 9.43 -10.56
N LEU A 19 1.93 8.38 -10.25
CA LEU A 19 1.87 7.17 -11.09
C LEU A 19 1.34 7.48 -12.49
N ASP A 20 0.31 8.31 -12.61
CA ASP A 20 -0.24 8.75 -13.89
C ASP A 20 0.79 9.55 -14.68
N GLU A 21 1.54 10.44 -14.04
CA GLU A 21 2.61 11.21 -14.69
C GLU A 21 3.77 10.31 -15.16
N ILE A 22 4.11 9.27 -14.39
CA ILE A 22 5.10 8.24 -14.79
C ILE A 22 4.60 7.46 -16.01
N ILE A 23 3.36 6.97 -15.99
CA ILE A 23 2.77 6.22 -17.11
C ILE A 23 2.74 7.07 -18.39
N ASN A 24 2.47 8.37 -18.24
CA ASN A 24 2.51 9.35 -19.33
C ASN A 24 3.93 9.75 -19.76
N ASN A 25 4.97 9.10 -19.23
CA ASN A 25 6.39 9.37 -19.51
C ASN A 25 6.82 10.82 -19.22
N LYS A 26 6.18 11.49 -18.25
CA LYS A 26 6.49 12.88 -17.88
C LYS A 26 7.51 12.98 -16.75
N VAL A 27 7.84 11.86 -16.11
CA VAL A 27 8.74 11.80 -14.95
C VAL A 27 9.96 10.96 -15.29
N GLU A 28 11.15 11.56 -15.25
CA GLU A 28 12.42 10.84 -15.45
C GLU A 28 12.91 10.20 -14.14
N LYS A 29 12.71 10.87 -13.00
CA LYS A 29 13.22 10.42 -11.70
C LYS A 29 12.22 10.64 -10.58
N VAL A 30 12.09 9.64 -9.72
CA VAL A 30 11.36 9.72 -8.44
C VAL A 30 12.40 9.67 -7.33
N ILE A 31 12.51 10.75 -6.57
CA ILE A 31 13.47 10.86 -5.47
C ILE A 31 12.73 10.57 -4.17
N VAL A 32 13.22 9.59 -3.41
CA VAL A 32 12.71 9.26 -2.08
C VAL A 32 13.83 9.25 -1.05
N THR A 33 13.54 9.70 0.15
CA THR A 33 14.54 9.71 1.23
C THR A 33 14.92 8.28 1.62
N TYR A 34 13.93 7.39 1.72
CA TYR A 34 14.08 5.98 2.09
C TYR A 34 13.13 5.13 1.25
N LYS A 35 13.42 3.82 1.10
CA LYS A 35 12.58 2.89 0.29
C LYS A 35 11.13 2.81 0.79
N ASP A 36 10.94 2.78 2.10
CA ASP A 36 9.64 2.65 2.77
C ASP A 36 8.70 3.85 2.58
N ARG A 37 9.24 5.03 2.25
CA ARG A 37 8.45 6.22 1.90
C ARG A 37 7.72 6.06 0.57
N LEU A 38 8.29 5.29 -0.35
CA LEU A 38 7.55 4.86 -1.53
C LEU A 38 6.61 3.72 -1.15
N SER A 39 7.15 2.64 -0.60
CA SER A 39 6.36 1.53 -0.07
C SER A 39 7.18 0.62 0.84
N ARG A 40 6.54 0.11 1.90
CA ARG A 40 7.10 -0.94 2.78
C ARG A 40 7.13 -2.31 2.11
N VAL A 41 6.33 -2.52 1.07
CA VAL A 41 6.21 -3.81 0.36
C VAL A 41 6.28 -3.59 -1.14
N GLY A 42 6.88 -4.53 -1.88
CA GLY A 42 6.92 -4.44 -3.34
C GLY A 42 7.74 -3.26 -3.90
N PHE A 43 8.71 -2.72 -3.15
CA PHE A 43 9.62 -1.69 -3.67
C PHE A 43 10.29 -2.14 -4.98
N GLU A 44 10.73 -3.40 -5.06
CA GLU A 44 11.32 -3.99 -6.26
C GLU A 44 10.33 -4.03 -7.44
N LEU A 45 9.04 -4.29 -7.16
CA LEU A 45 7.98 -4.24 -8.17
C LEU A 45 7.84 -2.82 -8.73
N PHE A 46 7.81 -1.79 -7.86
CA PHE A 46 7.75 -0.40 -8.32
C PHE A 46 9.00 -0.02 -9.10
N SER A 47 10.20 -0.41 -8.63
CA SER A 47 11.44 -0.15 -9.36
C SER A 47 11.45 -0.81 -10.74
N TYR A 48 10.94 -2.04 -10.86
CA TYR A 48 10.83 -2.71 -12.15
C TYR A 48 9.81 -2.01 -13.06
N LEU A 49 8.65 -1.66 -12.54
CA LEU A 49 7.57 -1.00 -13.29
C LEU A 49 8.01 0.38 -13.79
N PHE A 50 8.57 1.22 -12.92
CA PHE A 50 8.95 2.59 -13.26
C PHE A 50 10.03 2.60 -14.35
N ARG A 51 10.97 1.63 -14.32
CA ARG A 51 11.97 1.47 -15.39
C ARG A 51 11.34 1.18 -16.77
N LYS A 52 10.19 0.51 -16.84
CA LYS A 52 9.47 0.31 -18.12
C LYS A 52 8.96 1.62 -18.71
N TYR A 53 8.74 2.63 -17.87
CA TYR A 53 8.35 3.98 -18.26
C TYR A 53 9.52 4.97 -18.28
N ARG A 54 10.76 4.47 -18.31
CA ARG A 54 11.99 5.29 -18.32
C ARG A 54 12.14 6.18 -17.07
N THR A 55 11.53 5.76 -15.96
CA THR A 55 11.63 6.44 -14.67
C THR A 55 12.57 5.67 -13.74
N GLU A 56 13.55 6.37 -13.19
CA GLU A 56 14.47 5.85 -12.17
C GLU A 56 13.99 6.24 -10.77
N ILE A 57 14.07 5.32 -9.80
CA ILE A 57 13.87 5.64 -8.39
C ILE A 57 15.24 5.88 -7.76
N VAL A 58 15.45 7.09 -7.23
CA VAL A 58 16.68 7.47 -6.53
C VAL A 58 16.39 7.51 -5.04
N VAL A 59 17.13 6.71 -4.27
CA VAL A 59 17.01 6.65 -2.81
C VAL A 59 18.17 7.43 -2.18
N ILE A 60 17.87 8.45 -1.38
CA ILE A 60 18.90 9.32 -0.77
C ILE A 60 19.63 8.61 0.37
N SER A 61 18.95 7.75 1.14
CA SER A 61 19.52 6.99 2.24
C SER A 61 19.09 5.52 2.21
N GLU A 62 20.07 4.62 2.18
CA GLU A 62 19.84 3.17 2.28
C GLU A 62 19.64 2.69 3.72
N VAL A 63 20.13 3.46 4.68
CA VAL A 63 19.73 3.30 6.07
C VAL A 63 18.25 3.68 6.06
N GLY A 64 17.36 2.68 6.13
CA GLY A 64 15.92 2.91 6.29
C GLY A 64 15.70 3.93 7.41
N SER A 65 14.58 4.66 7.42
CA SER A 65 14.38 5.69 8.45
C SER A 65 14.75 5.05 9.79
N THR A 66 15.79 5.54 10.45
CA THR A 66 16.32 4.95 11.70
C THR A 66 15.23 4.87 12.78
N GLU A 67 14.11 5.52 12.51
CA GLU A 67 12.82 5.42 13.13
C GLU A 67 11.78 5.08 12.04
N LEU A 68 11.68 3.82 11.61
CA LEU A 68 10.36 3.32 11.25
C LEU A 68 9.55 3.54 12.51
N ASP A 69 8.65 4.53 12.52
CA ASP A 69 7.81 4.77 13.69
C ASP A 69 7.10 3.46 13.97
N SER A 70 7.45 2.81 15.07
CA SER A 70 6.85 1.55 15.48
C SER A 70 5.32 1.66 15.53
N GLY A 71 4.80 2.87 15.73
CA GLY A 71 3.39 3.20 15.59
C GLY A 71 2.86 2.97 14.18
N GLU A 72 3.52 3.48 13.13
CA GLU A 72 3.07 3.31 11.74
C GLU A 72 3.09 1.84 11.30
N VAL A 73 4.11 1.07 11.71
CA VAL A 73 4.18 -0.37 11.41
C VAL A 73 3.11 -1.14 12.19
N PHE A 74 2.88 -0.78 13.45
CA PHE A 74 1.82 -1.39 14.27
C PHE A 74 0.43 -1.12 13.69
N GLU A 75 0.16 0.11 13.24
CA GLU A 75 -1.10 0.48 12.59
C GLU A 75 -1.32 -0.29 11.28
N ASP A 76 -0.27 -0.51 10.49
CA ASP A 76 -0.33 -1.34 9.29
C ASP A 76 -0.74 -2.79 9.65
N ILE A 77 -0.12 -3.37 10.69
CA ILE A 77 -0.44 -4.72 11.17
C ILE A 77 -1.86 -4.80 11.73
N ALA A 78 -2.25 -3.84 12.57
CA ALA A 78 -3.59 -3.78 13.16
C ALA A 78 -4.68 -3.66 12.07
N SER A 79 -4.43 -2.84 11.06
CA SER A 79 -5.32 -2.69 9.90
C SER A 79 -5.46 -3.99 9.10
N MET A 80 -4.35 -4.70 8.87
CA MET A 80 -4.38 -6.01 8.22
C MET A 80 -5.19 -7.03 9.05
N LEU A 81 -4.90 -7.16 10.35
CA LEU A 81 -5.63 -8.06 11.25
C LEU A 81 -7.13 -7.76 11.28
N HIS A 82 -7.50 -6.49 11.34
CA HIS A 82 -8.90 -6.04 11.29
C HIS A 82 -9.58 -6.46 9.98
N TYR A 83 -8.95 -6.17 8.84
CA TYR A 83 -9.47 -6.53 7.52
C TYR A 83 -9.69 -8.05 7.36
N TYR A 84 -8.69 -8.85 7.77
CA TYR A 84 -8.81 -10.31 7.73
C TYR A 84 -9.87 -10.84 8.69
N SER A 85 -9.99 -10.26 9.88
CA SER A 85 -11.03 -10.63 10.86
C SER A 85 -12.42 -10.42 10.30
N ILE A 86 -12.72 -9.24 9.73
CA ILE A 86 -14.00 -8.97 9.06
C ILE A 86 -14.26 -10.00 7.96
N LYS A 87 -13.28 -10.25 7.09
CA LYS A 87 -13.40 -11.21 5.98
C LYS A 87 -13.71 -12.62 6.47
N MET A 88 -13.15 -13.05 7.60
CA MET A 88 -13.45 -14.34 8.23
C MET A 88 -14.86 -14.38 8.84
N TYR A 89 -15.31 -13.31 9.50
CA TYR A 89 -16.67 -13.23 10.03
C TYR A 89 -17.73 -13.22 8.91
N SER A 90 -17.51 -12.48 7.81
CA SER A 90 -18.42 -12.47 6.65
C SER A 90 -18.58 -13.86 6.02
N LYS A 91 -17.52 -14.68 5.97
CA LYS A 91 -17.62 -16.08 5.49
C LYS A 91 -18.47 -16.99 6.38
N ARG A 92 -18.54 -16.72 7.70
CA ARG A 92 -19.38 -17.48 8.64
C ARG A 92 -20.87 -17.12 8.52
N ARG A 93 -21.19 -15.88 8.13
CA ARG A 93 -22.57 -15.41 7.99
C ARG A 93 -23.29 -15.93 6.74
N ASN A 94 -22.55 -16.38 5.72
CA ASN A 94 -23.12 -16.97 4.51
C ASN A 94 -23.50 -18.47 4.64
N HIS A 95 -23.42 -19.04 5.86
CA HIS A 95 -23.82 -20.43 6.15
C HIS A 95 -25.13 -20.53 6.95
N SER A 96 -25.91 -19.44 7.09
CA SER A 96 -27.24 -19.55 7.68
C SER A 96 -28.21 -20.16 6.68
N ILE A 97 -28.58 -21.43 6.91
CA ILE A 97 -29.74 -22.07 6.29
C ILE A 97 -30.99 -21.40 6.87
N GLU A 98 -31.79 -20.77 6.02
CA GLU A 98 -33.15 -20.34 6.39
C GLU A 98 -34.06 -21.57 6.39
N VAL A 99 -34.67 -21.89 7.53
CA VAL A 99 -35.76 -22.86 7.63
C VAL A 99 -37.06 -22.06 7.67
N GLY A 100 -37.76 -22.02 6.55
CA GLY A 100 -39.13 -21.50 6.49
C GLY A 100 -40.10 -22.57 6.98
N TYR A 101 -41.01 -22.20 7.88
CA TYR A 101 -42.19 -23.00 8.18
C TYR A 101 -43.35 -22.47 7.34
N GLU A 102 -43.89 -23.31 6.45
CA GLU A 102 -45.18 -23.04 5.81
C GLU A 102 -46.29 -23.26 6.84
N GLY A 103 -47.09 -22.22 7.06
CA GLY A 103 -48.34 -22.25 7.82
C GLY A 103 -49.50 -21.86 6.92
#